data_AF-A0A8I1P5S6-F1
#
_entry.id   AF-A0A8I1P5S6-F1
#
_cell.length_a   1.000
_cell.length_b   1.000
_cell.length_c   1.000
_cell.angle_alpha   90.00
_cell.angle_beta   90.00
_cell.angle_gamma   90.00
#
_symmetry.space_group_name_H-M   'P 1'
#
loop_
_entity.id
_entity.type
_entity.pdbx_description
1 polymer ?
#
loop_
_entity_poly.entity_id
_entity_poly.type
_entity_poly.pdbx_seq_one_letter_code
_entity_poly.pdbx_strand_id
1 'polypeptide(L)' 'MGRTNAEWHRAHRMPKNPTVEQRIAWHREHAQNCNCREMPESIRKLIETGTGKAPAGPEAPPRR' A
#
# COMPACT_ATOMS: atom_id res chain seq x y z
N MET A 1 -5.70 16.51 -11.22
CA MET A 1 -5.47 16.81 -9.80
C MET A 1 -6.09 15.69 -8.97
N GLY A 2 -5.28 14.70 -8.54
CA GLY A 2 -5.77 13.63 -7.67
C GLY A 2 -5.89 14.13 -6.23
N ARG A 3 -7.06 13.97 -5.60
CA ARG A 3 -7.26 14.33 -4.19
C ARG A 3 -6.54 13.30 -3.31
N THR A 4 -5.48 13.74 -2.64
CA THR A 4 -4.79 12.93 -1.63
C THR A 4 -5.63 12.82 -0.38
N ASN A 5 -5.91 11.59 0.06
CA ASN A 5 -6.52 11.33 1.35
C ASN A 5 -5.45 11.35 2.45
N ALA A 6 -5.24 12.52 3.04
CA ALA A 6 -4.21 12.73 4.06
C ALA A 6 -4.43 11.88 5.32
N GLU A 7 -5.67 11.61 5.69
CA GLU A 7 -6.02 10.77 6.84
C GLU A 7 -5.60 9.31 6.59
N TRP A 8 -5.91 8.79 5.40
CA TRP A 8 -5.50 7.44 5.01
C TRP A 8 -3.97 7.31 4.99
N HIS A 9 -3.24 8.26 4.42
CA HIS A 9 -1.77 8.24 4.44
C HIS A 9 -1.16 8.32 5.84
N ARG A 10 -1.85 8.95 6.79
CA ARG A 10 -1.41 9.03 8.19
C ARG A 10 -1.57 7.69 8.91
N ALA A 11 -2.69 7.01 8.68
CA ALA A 11 -2.98 5.71 9.27
C ALA A 11 -2.23 4.55 8.57
N HIS A 12 -2.10 4.60 7.24
CA HIS A 12 -1.49 3.57 6.41
C HIS A 12 -0.20 4.10 5.79
N ARG A 13 0.86 4.21 6.59
CA ARG A 13 2.20 4.51 6.05
C ARG A 13 2.86 3.23 5.53
N MET A 14 3.53 3.34 4.38
CA MET A 14 4.34 2.25 3.86
C MET A 14 5.48 1.95 4.87
N PRO A 15 5.67 0.70 5.29
CA PRO A 15 6.79 0.34 6.15
C PRO A 15 8.13 0.48 5.39
N LYS A 16 9.25 0.57 6.13
CA LYS A 16 10.58 0.84 5.55
C LYS A 16 11.09 -0.31 4.66
N ASN A 17 10.73 -1.54 5.00
CA ASN A 17 11.15 -2.74 4.27
C ASN A 17 9.95 -3.67 4.03
N PRO A 18 8.97 -3.24 3.21
CA PRO A 18 7.75 -4.01 3.00
C PRO A 18 8.09 -5.29 2.25
N THR A 19 7.49 -6.41 2.67
CA THR A 19 7.45 -7.59 1.80
C THR A 19 6.66 -7.27 0.54
N VAL A 20 6.83 -8.09 -0.51
CA VAL A 20 6.07 -7.95 -1.76
C VAL A 20 4.56 -7.94 -1.46
N GLU A 21 4.11 -8.83 -0.59
CA GLU A 21 2.72 -8.94 -0.19
C GLU A 21 2.21 -7.70 0.56
N GLN A 22 2.99 -7.16 1.51
CA GLN A 22 2.64 -5.92 2.22
C GLN A 22 2.56 -4.73 1.27
N ARG A 23 3.49 -4.66 0.31
CA ARG A 23 3.52 -3.60 -0.70
C ARG A 23 2.27 -3.67 -1.59
N ILE A 24 1.90 -4.87 -2.05
CA ILE A 24 0.69 -5.09 -2.83
C ILE A 24 -0.56 -4.68 -2.05
N ALA A 25 -0.70 -5.16 -0.80
CA ALA A 25 -1.84 -4.85 0.06
C ALA A 25 -2.00 -3.34 0.25
N TRP A 26 -0.91 -2.65 0.60
CA TRP A 26 -0.89 -1.20 0.75
C TRP A 26 -1.34 -0.48 -0.52
N HIS A 27 -0.86 -0.87 -1.70
CA HIS A 27 -1.25 -0.24 -2.96
C HIS A 27 -2.70 -0.53 -3.35
N ARG A 28 -3.24 -1.70 -3.01
CA ARG A 28 -4.67 -2.00 -3.22
C ARG A 28 -5.56 -1.12 -2.33
N GLU A 29 -5.22 -0.98 -1.05
CA GLU A 29 -5.97 -0.11 -0.13
C GLU A 29 -5.80 1.37 -0.51
N HIS A 30 -4.60 1.79 -0.89
CA HIS A 30 -4.31 3.13 -1.38
C HIS A 30 -5.21 3.46 -2.57
N ALA A 31 -5.25 2.63 -3.61
CA ALA A 31 -6.06 2.88 -4.80
C ALA A 31 -7.57 3.00 -4.50
N GLN A 32 -8.07 2.33 -3.45
CA GLN A 32 -9.48 2.41 -3.02
C GLN A 32 -9.77 3.67 -2.19
N ASN A 33 -8.84 4.10 -1.34
CA ASN A 33 -9.06 5.20 -0.38
C ASN A 33 -8.47 6.54 -0.81
N CYS A 34 -7.48 6.51 -1.71
CA CYS A 34 -6.65 7.62 -2.11
C CYS A 34 -6.22 7.51 -3.59
N ASN A 35 -6.76 8.37 -4.45
CA ASN A 35 -6.39 8.42 -5.85
C ASN A 35 -5.30 9.48 -6.13
N CYS A 36 -4.38 9.70 -5.19
CA CYS A 36 -3.32 10.70 -5.35
C CYS A 36 -2.35 10.34 -6.49
N ARG A 37 -2.16 9.04 -6.70
CA ARG A 37 -1.24 8.50 -7.71
C ARG A 37 -1.74 7.15 -8.18
N GLU A 38 -1.60 6.91 -9.48
CA GLU A 38 -1.89 5.62 -10.08
C GLU A 38 -0.95 4.52 -9.56
N MET A 39 -1.44 3.29 -9.59
CA MET A 39 -0.67 2.12 -9.19
C MET A 39 0.50 1.88 -10.16
N PRO A 40 1.76 1.76 -9.69
CA PRO A 40 2.90 1.50 -10.56
C PRO A 40 2.77 0.16 -11.30
N GLU A 41 3.24 0.10 -12.54
CA GLU A 41 3.21 -1.12 -13.36
C GLU A 41 3.91 -2.31 -12.70
N SER A 42 5.03 -2.05 -11.99
CA SER A 42 5.73 -3.12 -11.26
C SER A 42 4.85 -3.77 -10.19
N ILE A 43 3.92 -3.03 -9.58
CA ILE A 43 2.98 -3.57 -8.58
C ILE A 43 1.80 -4.26 -9.28
N ARG A 44 1.29 -3.69 -10.37
CA ARG A 44 0.25 -4.32 -11.20
C ARG A 44 0.69 -5.71 -11.66
N LYS A 45 1.90 -5.83 -12.21
CA LYS A 45 2.48 -7.13 -12.60
C LYS A 45 2.54 -8.12 -11.44
N LEU A 46 2.96 -7.67 -10.25
CA LEU A 46 3.04 -8.53 -9.05
C LEU A 46 1.67 -9.01 -8.57
N ILE A 47 0.62 -8.20 -8.73
CA ILE A 47 -0.77 -8.60 -8.46
C ILE A 47 -1.23 -9.64 -9.48
N GLU A 48 -0.95 -9.41 -10.76
CA GLU A 48 -1.31 -10.32 -11.85
C GLU A 48 -0.60 -11.68 -11.75
N THR A 49 0.63 -11.73 -11.23
CA THR A 49 1.40 -12.99 -11.07
C THR A 49 0.99 -13.84 -9.86
N GLY A 50 0.05 -13.39 -9.03
CA GLY A 50 -0.62 -14.28 -8.08
C GLY A 50 0.15 -14.63 -6.81
N THR A 51 0.78 -13.67 -6.14
CA THR A 51 1.17 -13.82 -4.72
C THR A 51 0.15 -13.11 -3.84
N GLY A 52 -0.93 -13.84 -3.52
CA GLY A 52 -2.16 -13.30 -2.93
C GLY A 52 -2.50 -13.86 -1.55
N LYS A 53 -1.53 -14.29 -0.74
CA LYS A 53 -1.81 -14.66 0.66
C LYS A 53 -1.69 -13.39 1.52
N ALA A 54 -2.82 -12.83 1.91
CA ALA A 54 -2.89 -11.61 2.69
C ALA A 54 -1.99 -11.71 3.95
N PRO A 55 -0.97 -10.85 4.12
CA PRO A 55 -0.34 -10.71 5.41
C PRO A 55 -1.24 -9.82 6.27
N ALA A 56 -1.48 -10.26 7.50
CA ALA A 56 -1.98 -9.41 8.57
C ALA A 56 -1.15 -8.11 8.57
N GLY A 57 -1.84 -6.97 8.53
CA GLY A 57 -1.24 -5.66 8.31
C GLY A 57 -0.07 -5.38 9.25
N PRO A 58 0.94 -4.59 8.83
CA PRO A 58 2.09 -4.35 9.68
C PRO A 58 1.73 -3.41 10.82
N GLU A 59 1.83 -4.00 12.01
CA GLU A 59 1.97 -3.40 13.33
C GLU A 59 3.02 -2.27 13.36
N ALA A 60 2.56 -1.15 13.93
CA ALA A 60 3.21 -0.08 14.70
C ALA A 60 4.36 0.80 14.13
N PRO A 61 4.38 2.11 14.51
CA PRO A 61 5.45 3.06 14.20
C PRO A 61 6.65 2.96 15.16
N PRO A 62 7.91 3.20 14.72
CA PRO A 62 8.99 3.53 15.64
C PRO A 62 8.85 4.98 16.13
N ARG A 63 8.84 5.10 17.46
CA ARG A 63 8.74 6.34 18.26
C ARG A 63 9.85 7.33 17.89
N ARG A 64 9.50 8.62 17.90
CA ARG A 64 10.46 9.73 17.95
C ARG A 64 11.07 9.83 19.34
#